data_AF-A0A656K557-F1
#
_entry.id   AF-A0A656K557-F1
#
_cell.length_a   1.000
_cell.length_b   1.000
_cell.length_c   1.000
_cell.angle_alpha   90.00
_cell.angle_beta   90.00
_cell.angle_gamma   90.00
#
_symmetry.space_group_name_H-M   'P 1'
#
loop_
_entity.id
_entity.type
_entity.pdbx_description
1 polymer ?
#
loop_
_entity_poly.entity_id
_entity_poly.type
_entity_poly.pdbx_seq_one_letter_code
_entity_poly.pdbx_strand_id
1 'polypeptide(L)'
;MTEQQAGSRIRVEALAIDGQEHAAQWAQRLGLPLQDANADFALQLTDDGLQLQQLGDDVPGAVRVDFVEGAVAHRRLFGGGTGQMIAKAVGIQPGIRPSVLDATA
;
A
#
# COMPACT_ATOMS: atom_id res chain seq x y z
N MET A 1 6.06 -29.53 0.04
CA MET A 1 5.90 -28.35 -0.84
C MET A 1 6.72 -27.24 -0.22
N THR A 2 7.89 -26.97 -0.78
CA THR A 2 8.75 -25.89 -0.31
C THR A 2 8.15 -24.61 -0.86
N GLU A 3 7.48 -23.82 -0.02
CA GLU A 3 7.20 -22.43 -0.34
C GLU A 3 8.55 -21.72 -0.46
N GLN A 4 9.07 -21.63 -1.68
CA GLN A 4 10.12 -20.66 -1.97
C GLN A 4 9.46 -19.30 -1.87
N GLN A 5 9.66 -18.64 -0.72
CA GLN A 5 9.54 -17.19 -0.62
C GLN A 5 10.59 -16.59 -1.56
N ALA A 6 10.27 -16.46 -2.84
CA ALA A 6 10.94 -15.51 -3.71
C ALA A 6 10.49 -14.13 -3.21
N GLY A 7 11.28 -13.53 -2.32
CA GLY A 7 11.02 -12.16 -1.88
C GLY A 7 11.08 -11.25 -3.10
N SER A 8 9.95 -10.66 -3.48
CA SER A 8 9.89 -9.69 -4.59
C SER A 8 10.86 -8.55 -4.32
N ARG A 9 11.68 -8.22 -5.31
CA ARG A 9 12.70 -7.17 -5.21
C ARG A 9 12.06 -5.82 -5.48
N ILE A 10 12.20 -4.89 -4.55
CA ILE A 10 11.60 -3.56 -4.63
C ILE A 10 12.72 -2.52 -4.62
N ARG A 11 12.71 -1.60 -5.58
CA ARG A 11 13.54 -0.39 -5.52
C ARG A 11 12.70 0.85 -5.25
N VAL A 12 13.31 1.92 -4.75
CA VAL A 12 12.65 3.21 -4.57
C VAL A 12 13.16 4.20 -5.61
N GLU A 13 12.26 4.94 -6.26
CA GLU A 13 12.62 5.96 -7.25
C GLU A 13 11.75 7.21 -7.11
N ALA A 14 12.30 8.38 -7.45
CA ALA A 14 11.55 9.63 -7.49
C ALA A 14 11.12 9.94 -8.92
N LEU A 15 9.83 10.21 -9.10
CA LEU A 15 9.23 10.73 -10.33
C LEU A 15 8.85 12.22 -10.19
N ALA A 16 8.69 12.72 -8.96
CA ALA A 16 8.50 14.14 -8.68
C ALA A 16 9.75 14.96 -9.00
N ILE A 17 9.56 16.19 -9.48
CA ILE A 17 10.63 17.18 -9.67
C ILE A 17 11.20 17.47 -8.28
N ASP A 18 12.51 17.23 -8.10
CA ASP A 18 13.23 17.36 -6.82
C ASP A 18 12.87 16.33 -5.72
N GLY A 19 12.19 15.24 -6.07
CA GLY A 19 11.80 14.19 -5.11
C GLY A 19 12.93 13.26 -4.64
N GLN A 20 14.16 13.43 -5.10
CA GLN A 20 15.27 12.49 -4.87
C GLN A 20 15.64 12.34 -3.39
N GLU A 21 15.72 13.44 -2.65
CA GLU A 21 16.02 13.40 -1.21
C GLU A 21 14.91 12.70 -0.42
N HIS A 22 13.65 12.98 -0.76
CA HIS A 22 12.50 12.33 -0.13
C HIS A 22 12.44 10.82 -0.47
N ALA A 23 12.74 10.44 -1.70
CA ALA A 23 12.83 9.03 -2.08
C ALA A 23 13.96 8.31 -1.30
N ALA A 24 15.11 8.97 -1.11
CA ALA A 24 16.19 8.44 -0.29
C ALA A 24 15.79 8.23 1.19
N GLN A 25 15.01 9.15 1.76
CA GLN A 25 14.47 9.01 3.11
C GLN A 25 13.53 7.80 3.22
N TRP A 26 12.66 7.59 2.23
CA TRP A 26 11.78 6.42 2.19
C TRP A 26 12.55 5.11 2.02
N ALA A 27 13.54 5.10 1.12
CA ALA A 27 14.44 3.97 0.93
C ALA A 27 15.13 3.58 2.24
N GLN A 28 15.68 4.55 2.96
CA GLN A 28 16.32 4.33 4.26
C GLN A 28 15.32 3.82 5.31
N ARG A 29 14.14 4.44 5.41
CA ARG A 29 13.11 4.09 6.39
C ARG A 29 12.58 2.67 6.20
N LEU A 30 12.45 2.22 4.95
CA LEU A 30 11.89 0.91 4.60
C LEU A 30 12.96 -0.16 4.38
N GLY A 31 14.25 0.20 4.43
CA GLY A 31 15.35 -0.73 4.16
C GLY A 31 15.38 -1.21 2.70
N LEU A 32 14.95 -0.36 1.76
CA LEU A 32 14.86 -0.66 0.34
C LEU A 32 16.00 0.04 -0.43
N PRO A 33 16.54 -0.58 -1.51
CA PRO A 33 17.54 0.06 -2.35
C PRO A 33 16.93 1.16 -3.24
N LEU A 34 17.72 2.20 -3.55
CA LEU A 34 17.37 3.17 -4.60
C LEU A 34 17.61 2.65 -6.01
N GLN A 35 18.52 1.69 -6.16
CA GLN A 35 18.88 1.11 -7.45
C GLN A 35 18.91 -0.41 -7.33
N ASP A 36 18.08 -1.07 -8.13
CA ASP A 36 18.16 -2.50 -8.38
C ASP A 36 17.67 -2.75 -9.82
N ALA A 37 18.59 -3.21 -10.68
CA ALA A 37 18.30 -3.53 -12.07
C ALA A 37 17.41 -4.77 -12.21
N ASN A 38 17.38 -5.63 -11.19
CA ASN A 38 16.57 -6.84 -11.13
C ASN A 38 15.33 -6.65 -10.24
N ALA A 39 14.92 -5.41 -9.98
CA ALA A 39 13.70 -5.14 -9.22
C ALA A 39 12.47 -5.66 -9.98
N ASP A 40 11.57 -6.33 -9.26
CA ASP A 40 10.24 -6.72 -9.75
C ASP A 40 9.23 -5.56 -9.60
N PHE A 41 9.49 -4.65 -8.65
CA PHE A 41 8.64 -3.50 -8.35
C PHE A 41 9.45 -2.22 -8.11
N ALA A 42 8.83 -1.08 -8.40
CA ALA A 42 9.27 0.24 -8.00
C ALA A 42 8.27 0.87 -7.01
N LEU A 43 8.77 1.27 -5.84
CA LEU A 43 8.09 2.21 -4.96
C LEU A 43 8.42 3.61 -5.47
N GLN A 44 7.45 4.25 -6.11
CA GLN A 44 7.63 5.52 -6.80
C GLN A 44 7.09 6.66 -5.95
N LEU A 45 7.90 7.70 -5.76
CA LEU A 45 7.47 8.96 -5.17
C LEU A 45 7.06 9.93 -6.28
N THR A 46 5.78 10.26 -6.35
CA THR A 46 5.18 11.22 -7.29
C THR A 46 4.70 12.47 -6.55
N ASP A 47 4.21 13.46 -7.28
CA ASP A 47 3.61 14.66 -6.69
C ASP A 47 2.35 14.34 -5.86
N ASP A 48 1.68 13.23 -6.17
CA ASP A 48 0.50 12.73 -5.43
C ASP A 48 0.85 11.76 -4.29
N GLY A 49 2.15 11.55 -4.02
CA GLY A 49 2.65 10.69 -2.95
C GLY A 49 3.25 9.36 -3.42
N LEU A 50 3.20 8.35 -2.55
CA LEU A 50 3.82 7.04 -2.81
C LEU A 50 2.87 6.11 -3.57
N GLN A 51 3.39 5.43 -4.58
CA GLN A 51 2.70 4.36 -5.30
C GLN A 51 3.62 3.17 -5.55
N LEU A 52 3.07 1.97 -5.71
CA LEU A 52 3.81 0.76 -6.06
C LEU A 52 3.49 0.35 -7.50
N GLN A 53 4.52 0.21 -8.34
CA GLN A 53 4.40 -0.19 -9.73
C GLN A 53 5.15 -1.50 -9.96
N GLN A 54 4.50 -2.48 -10.59
CA GLN A 54 5.18 -3.67 -11.09
C GLN A 54 6.01 -3.31 -12.32
N LEU A 55 7.23 -3.85 -12.42
CA LEU A 55 8.13 -3.60 -13.54
C LEU A 55 8.04 -4.74 -14.57
N GLY A 56 8.14 -4.41 -15.85
CA GLY A 56 8.06 -5.38 -16.95
C GLY A 56 7.06 -4.98 -18.04
N ASP A 57 6.87 -5.86 -19.01
CA ASP A 57 5.94 -5.67 -20.12
C ASP A 57 4.51 -6.12 -19.72
N ASP A 58 3.50 -5.41 -20.24
CA ASP A 58 2.06 -5.71 -20.02
C ASP A 58 1.65 -5.84 -18.54
N VAL A 59 2.24 -5.00 -17.69
CA VAL A 59 2.00 -4.96 -16.25
C VAL A 59 0.77 -4.11 -15.89
N PRO A 60 0.07 -4.40 -14.78
CA PRO A 60 -1.01 -3.55 -14.30
C PRO A 60 -0.50 -2.15 -13.93
N GLY A 61 -1.43 -1.18 -13.91
CA GLY A 61 -1.13 0.17 -13.45
C GLY A 61 -0.76 0.22 -11.96
N ALA A 62 -0.09 1.30 -11.57
CA ALA A 62 0.37 1.50 -10.21
C ALA A 62 -0.77 1.45 -9.19
N VAL A 63 -0.48 0.87 -8.02
CA VAL A 63 -1.40 0.84 -6.89
C VAL A 63 -0.97 1.85 -5.83
N ARG A 64 -1.94 2.58 -5.28
CA ARG A 64 -1.75 3.54 -4.20
C ARG A 64 -2.79 3.30 -3.12
N VAL A 65 -2.38 3.48 -1.87
CA VAL A 65 -3.30 3.48 -0.74
C VAL A 65 -3.92 4.88 -0.62
N ASP A 66 -5.23 4.98 -0.87
CA ASP A 66 -6.00 6.21 -0.74
C ASP A 66 -7.20 5.97 0.18
N PHE A 67 -7.23 6.67 1.32
CA PHE A 67 -8.30 6.57 2.31
C PHE A 67 -9.36 7.67 2.18
N VAL A 68 -9.11 8.68 1.33
CA VAL A 68 -9.92 9.90 1.24
C VAL A 68 -10.86 9.83 0.05
N GLU A 69 -10.37 9.31 -1.08
CA GLU A 69 -11.08 9.29 -2.35
C GLU A 69 -11.28 7.85 -2.89
N GLY A 70 -11.92 7.74 -4.06
CA GLY A 70 -12.07 6.48 -4.79
C GLY A 70 -12.91 5.41 -4.08
N ALA A 71 -12.56 4.15 -4.31
CA ALA A 71 -13.34 2.99 -3.86
C ALA A 71 -13.46 2.90 -2.33
N VAL A 72 -12.43 3.34 -1.59
CA VAL A 72 -12.44 3.33 -0.12
C VAL A 72 -13.42 4.38 0.42
N ALA A 73 -13.43 5.59 -0.15
CA ALA A 73 -14.40 6.62 0.18
C ALA A 73 -15.84 6.16 -0.07
N HIS A 74 -16.08 5.54 -1.24
CA HIS A 74 -17.39 4.96 -1.56
C HIS A 74 -17.77 3.84 -0.58
N ARG A 75 -16.83 2.96 -0.22
CA ARG A 75 -17.07 1.89 0.77
C ARG A 75 -17.36 2.44 2.17
N ARG A 76 -16.73 3.54 2.57
CA ARG A 76 -17.01 4.21 3.85
C ARG A 76 -18.44 4.76 3.88
N LEU A 77 -18.89 5.38 2.79
CA LEU A 77 -20.21 6.01 2.71
C LEU A 77 -21.35 4.99 2.50
N PHE A 78 -21.14 3.99 1.64
CA PHE A 78 -22.21 3.09 1.16
C PHE A 78 -21.95 1.61 1.41
N GLY A 79 -20.78 1.24 1.93
CA GLY A 79 -20.43 -0.17 2.16
C GLY A 79 -21.15 -0.80 3.36
N GLY A 80 -22.08 -0.11 4.02
CA GLY A 80 -22.86 -0.64 5.13
C GLY A 80 -22.22 -0.52 6.52
N GLY A 81 -21.03 0.07 6.65
CA GLY A 81 -20.41 0.43 7.93
C GLY A 81 -20.43 -0.68 8.98
N THR A 82 -21.11 -0.46 10.11
CA THR A 82 -21.29 -1.44 11.20
C THR A 82 -22.08 -2.68 10.78
N GLY A 83 -22.82 -2.63 9.68
CA GLY A 83 -23.54 -3.75 9.09
C GLY A 83 -22.66 -4.73 8.31
N GLN A 84 -21.41 -4.37 7.99
CA GLN A 84 -20.47 -5.26 7.30
C GLN A 84 -20.15 -6.51 8.11
N MET A 85 -19.94 -7.64 7.42
CA MET A 85 -19.59 -8.92 8.07
C MET A 85 -18.32 -8.82 8.90
N ILE A 86 -17.30 -8.06 8.45
CA ILE A 86 -16.07 -7.86 9.22
C ILE A 86 -16.33 -7.08 10.52
N ALA A 87 -17.18 -6.04 10.48
CA ALA A 87 -17.54 -5.27 11.67
C ALA A 87 -18.30 -6.12 12.70
N LYS A 88 -19.21 -6.97 12.22
CA LYS A 88 -19.94 -7.91 13.08
C LYS A 88 -19.02 -8.98 13.66
N ALA A 89 -18.09 -9.51 12.86
CA ALA A 89 -17.15 -10.55 13.28
C ALA A 89 -16.22 -10.07 14.41
N VAL A 90 -15.78 -8.81 14.38
CA VAL A 90 -14.97 -8.21 15.45
C VAL A 90 -15.81 -7.72 16.66
N GLY A 91 -17.14 -7.93 16.64
CA GLY A 91 -18.02 -7.64 17.78
C GLY A 91 -18.58 -6.21 17.85
N ILE A 92 -18.54 -5.44 16.77
CA ILE A 92 -19.14 -4.08 16.76
C ILE A 92 -20.67 -4.17 16.86
N GLN A 93 -21.24 -3.47 17.84
CA GLN A 93 -22.68 -3.40 18.12
C GLN A 93 -23.06 -1.97 18.59
N PRO A 94 -24.35 -1.61 18.68
CA PRO A 94 -24.75 -0.33 19.28
C PRO A 94 -24.16 -0.17 20.69
N GLY A 95 -23.44 0.93 20.94
CA GLY A 95 -22.75 1.18 22.21
C GLY A 95 -21.43 0.43 22.41
N ILE A 96 -21.08 -0.57 21.59
CA ILE A 96 -19.84 -1.35 21.72
C ILE A 96 -18.84 -0.96 20.63
N ARG A 97 -17.65 -0.50 21.05
CA ARG A 97 -16.54 -0.09 20.18
C ARG A 97 -15.23 -0.71 20.70
N PRO A 98 -14.87 -1.93 20.24
CA PRO A 98 -13.65 -2.58 20.69
C PRO A 98 -12.41 -1.89 20.13
N SER A 99 -11.29 -2.03 20.84
CA SER A 99 -9.97 -1.78 20.25
C SER A 99 -9.59 -3.01 19.40
N VAL A 100 -9.23 -2.79 18.14
CA VAL A 100 -8.92 -3.86 17.18
C VAL A 100 -7.44 -3.78 16.81
N LEU A 101 -6.77 -4.94 16.84
CA LEU A 101 -5.44 -5.13 16.27
C LEU A 101 -5.60 -5.78 14.90
N ASP A 102 -5.20 -5.09 13.84
CA ASP A 102 -4.94 -5.73 12.55
C ASP A 102 -3.49 -6.24 12.55
N ALA A 103 -3.32 -7.56 12.59
CA ALA A 103 -2.02 -8.20 12.62
C ALA A 103 -1.40 -8.37 11.22
N THR A 104 -2.10 -7.93 10.17
CA THR A 104 -1.82 -8.23 8.76
C THR A 104 -2.00 -7.01 7.84
N ALA A 105 -1.81 -5.80 8.38
CA ALA A 105 -1.94 -4.54 7.66
C ALA A 105 -0.90 -4.36 6.54
#